data_AF-A0AAW7A7A5-F1
#
_entry.id   AF-A0AAW7A7A5-F1
#
_cell.length_a   1.000
_cell.length_b   1.000
_cell.length_c   1.000
_cell.angle_alpha   90.00
_cell.angle_beta   90.00
_cell.angle_gamma   90.00
#
_symmetry.space_group_name_H-M   'P 1'
#
loop_
_entity.id
_entity.type
_entity.pdbx_description
1 polymer ?
#
loop_
_entity_poly.entity_id
_entity_poly.type
_entity_poly.pdbx_seq_one_letter_code
_entity_poly.pdbx_strand_id
1 'polypeptide(L)'
;MQITVPMYVKGRSFIMAGGLVNAYGGDRFVYFHLLCQGIECIAKSVLLNQDYELYEPKLKDKFGHDLTKLYCEVEKTNSVFTLSKGAVLELEFLNRYYKRHMLRYGSEVDFGEDTQSLKVGQLYSEVLACLTALNELFTSNT
;
A
#
# COMPACT_ATOMS: atom_id res chain seq x y z
N MET A 1 11.19 -5.04 16.83
CA MET A 1 11.84 -3.81 16.31
C MET A 1 12.70 -4.01 15.05
N GLN A 2 13.39 -5.13 14.82
CA GLN A 2 14.30 -5.22 13.64
C GLN A 2 13.60 -5.33 12.27
N ILE A 3 12.33 -5.74 12.19
CA ILE A 3 11.64 -5.93 10.89
C ILE A 3 10.86 -4.70 10.41
N THR A 4 10.54 -3.75 11.28
CA THR A 4 9.67 -2.60 10.95
C THR A 4 10.33 -1.66 9.95
N VAL A 5 11.56 -1.22 10.22
CA VAL A 5 12.31 -0.30 9.34
C VAL A 5 12.60 -0.94 7.98
N PRO A 6 13.12 -2.18 7.88
CA PRO A 6 13.31 -2.83 6.57
C PRO A 6 12.00 -3.02 5.79
N MET A 7 10.87 -3.30 6.47
CA MET A 7 9.56 -3.42 5.82
C MET A 7 9.08 -2.07 5.27
N TYR A 8 9.23 -1.00 6.04
CA TYR A 8 8.93 0.36 5.59
C TYR A 8 9.77 0.75 4.37
N VAL A 9 11.09 0.53 4.42
CA VAL A 9 12.01 0.85 3.32
C VAL A 9 11.61 0.12 2.03
N LYS A 10 11.29 -1.18 2.12
CA LYS A 10 10.79 -1.94 0.96
C LYS A 10 9.48 -1.38 0.44
N GLY A 11 8.54 -1.05 1.34
CA GLY A 11 7.27 -0.43 0.98
C GLY A 11 7.45 0.86 0.20
N ARG A 12 8.28 1.77 0.72
CA ARG A 12 8.67 3.01 0.03
C ARG A 12 9.29 2.75 -1.34
N SER A 13 10.21 1.80 -1.44
CA SER A 13 10.83 1.42 -2.70
C SER A 13 9.82 0.90 -3.73
N PHE A 14 8.80 0.13 -3.32
CA PHE A 14 7.74 -0.30 -4.22
C PHE A 14 6.88 0.86 -4.73
N ILE A 15 6.54 1.84 -3.87
CA ILE A 15 5.83 3.06 -4.29
C ILE A 15 6.64 3.82 -5.36
N MET A 16 7.94 4.02 -5.12
CA MET A 16 8.81 4.72 -6.06
C MET A 16 8.98 3.95 -7.39
N ALA A 17 9.21 2.63 -7.31
CA ALA A 17 9.33 1.78 -8.48
C ALA A 17 8.04 1.77 -9.31
N GLY A 18 6.87 1.70 -8.66
CA GLY A 18 5.57 1.80 -9.33
C GLY A 18 5.40 3.12 -10.07
N GLY A 19 5.79 4.23 -9.45
CA GLY A 19 5.81 5.55 -10.08
C GLY A 19 6.64 5.59 -11.37
N LEU A 20 7.84 4.99 -11.35
CA LEU A 20 8.70 4.89 -12.52
C LEU A 20 8.07 4.02 -13.62
N VAL A 21 7.51 2.85 -13.28
CA VAL A 21 6.81 1.99 -14.25
C VAL A 21 5.70 2.78 -14.95
N ASN A 22 4.89 3.51 -14.19
CA ASN A 22 3.81 4.34 -14.74
C ASN A 22 4.34 5.50 -15.62
N ALA A 23 5.39 6.19 -15.17
CA ALA A 23 5.96 7.33 -15.89
C ALA A 23 6.55 6.96 -17.25
N TYR A 24 7.09 5.74 -17.39
CA TYR A 24 7.68 5.25 -18.63
C TYR A 24 6.71 4.40 -19.48
N GLY A 25 5.41 4.41 -19.17
CA GLY A 25 4.40 3.67 -19.93
C GLY A 25 4.53 2.15 -19.84
N GLY A 26 5.09 1.65 -18.74
CA GLY A 26 5.14 0.22 -18.45
C GLY A 26 3.77 -0.39 -18.17
N ASP A 27 3.76 -1.70 -17.95
CA ASP A 27 2.52 -2.44 -17.71
C ASP A 27 1.74 -1.89 -16.49
N ARG A 28 0.46 -1.57 -16.69
CA ARG A 28 -0.37 -0.94 -15.64
C ARG A 28 -0.59 -1.87 -14.46
N PHE A 29 -0.71 -3.18 -14.67
CA PHE A 29 -0.97 -4.14 -13.62
C PHE A 29 0.27 -4.34 -12.76
N VAL A 30 1.46 -4.28 -13.37
CA VAL A 30 2.73 -4.19 -12.64
C VAL A 30 2.76 -2.94 -11.77
N TYR A 31 2.38 -1.78 -12.30
CA TYR A 31 2.28 -0.55 -11.51
C TYR A 31 1.30 -0.72 -10.33
N PHE A 32 0.09 -1.21 -10.58
CA PHE A 32 -0.93 -1.41 -9.54
C PHE A 32 -0.47 -2.41 -8.47
N HIS A 33 0.21 -3.48 -8.89
CA HIS A 33 0.77 -4.46 -7.97
C HIS A 33 1.81 -3.82 -7.05
N LEU A 34 2.75 -3.05 -7.59
CA LEU A 34 3.78 -2.35 -6.84
C LEU A 34 3.17 -1.32 -5.87
N LEU A 35 2.17 -0.56 -6.32
CA LEU A 35 1.46 0.39 -5.48
C LEU A 35 0.80 -0.32 -4.28
N CYS A 36 0.07 -1.40 -4.54
CA CYS A 36 -0.59 -2.19 -3.50
C CYS A 36 0.43 -2.80 -2.50
N GLN A 37 1.50 -3.39 -3.01
CA GLN A 37 2.53 -4.00 -2.18
C GLN A 37 3.29 -2.95 -1.36
N GLY A 38 3.52 -1.77 -1.91
CA GLY A 38 4.07 -0.62 -1.20
C GLY A 38 3.20 -0.20 -0.03
N ILE A 39 1.90 0.03 -0.28
CA ILE A 39 0.91 0.41 0.74
C ILE A 39 0.83 -0.66 1.83
N GLU A 40 0.77 -1.94 1.45
CA GLU A 40 0.73 -3.05 2.41
C GLU A 40 1.94 -3.02 3.35
N CYS A 41 3.15 -2.94 2.80
CA CYS A 41 4.37 -2.91 3.60
C CYS A 41 4.42 -1.70 4.52
N ILE A 42 4.03 -0.52 4.02
CA ILE A 42 3.99 0.71 4.82
C ILE A 42 2.98 0.56 5.97
N ALA A 43 1.74 0.18 5.67
CA ALA A 43 0.69 0.04 6.68
C ALA A 43 1.07 -0.98 7.77
N LYS A 44 1.59 -2.15 7.36
CA LYS A 44 2.09 -3.17 8.30
C LYS A 44 3.24 -2.65 9.14
N SER A 45 4.19 -1.92 8.55
CA SER A 45 5.29 -1.32 9.30
C SER A 45 4.82 -0.30 10.32
N VAL A 46 3.81 0.53 9.99
CA VAL A 46 3.24 1.52 10.90
C VAL A 46 2.58 0.85 12.09
N LEU A 47 1.75 -0.16 11.86
CA LEU A 47 1.10 -0.93 12.94
C LEU A 47 2.14 -1.61 13.84
N LEU A 48 3.12 -2.30 13.25
CA LEU A 48 4.19 -2.96 14.01
C LEU A 48 5.08 -1.99 14.79
N ASN A 49 5.29 -0.78 14.28
CA ASN A 49 6.06 0.26 14.96
C ASN A 49 5.27 0.83 16.15
N GLN A 50 3.95 0.81 16.08
CA GLN A 50 3.08 1.27 17.15
C GLN A 50 2.98 0.25 18.30
N ASP A 51 2.71 -1.01 17.98
CA ASP A 51 2.63 -2.08 18.97
C ASP A 51 2.97 -3.44 18.33
N TYR A 52 4.24 -3.83 18.47
CA TYR A 52 4.74 -5.03 17.83
C TYR A 52 4.02 -6.30 18.34
N GLU A 53 3.85 -6.43 19.66
CA GLU A 53 3.27 -7.62 20.28
C GLU A 53 1.79 -7.78 19.92
N LEU A 54 1.07 -6.67 19.80
CA LEU A 54 -0.34 -6.69 19.38
C LEU A 54 -0.52 -7.03 17.91
N TYR A 55 0.33 -6.50 17.02
CA TYR A 55 0.08 -6.53 15.59
C TYR A 55 0.78 -7.67 14.86
N GLU A 56 1.95 -8.12 15.29
CA GLU A 56 2.68 -9.24 14.68
C GLU A 56 1.78 -10.47 14.43
N PRO A 57 1.01 -10.98 15.42
CA PRO A 57 0.13 -12.13 15.19
C PRO A 57 -1.07 -11.80 14.30
N LYS A 58 -1.53 -10.54 14.28
CA LYS A 58 -2.70 -10.12 13.49
C LYS A 58 -2.38 -9.93 12.01
N LEU A 59 -1.12 -9.62 11.67
CA LEU A 59 -0.75 -9.28 10.29
C LEU A 59 -1.04 -10.40 9.31
N LYS A 60 -0.77 -11.65 9.69
CA LYS A 60 -1.03 -12.82 8.83
C LYS A 60 -2.50 -13.22 8.85
N ASP A 61 -3.09 -13.31 10.05
CA ASP A 61 -4.38 -13.99 10.22
C ASP A 61 -5.59 -13.06 10.07
N LYS A 62 -5.46 -11.77 10.41
CA LYS A 62 -6.57 -10.81 10.36
C LYS A 62 -6.51 -9.87 9.17
N PHE A 63 -5.31 -9.43 8.80
CA PHE A 63 -5.11 -8.44 7.74
C PHE A 63 -4.74 -9.10 6.41
N GLY A 64 -3.71 -9.94 6.38
CA GLY A 64 -3.26 -10.61 5.16
C GLY A 64 -2.91 -9.60 4.06
N HIS A 65 -3.60 -9.71 2.93
CA HIS A 65 -3.50 -8.81 1.77
C HIS A 65 -4.68 -7.83 1.63
N ASP A 66 -5.48 -7.66 2.69
CA ASP A 66 -6.64 -6.77 2.67
C ASP A 66 -6.23 -5.32 3.01
N LEU A 67 -5.98 -4.53 1.97
CA LEU A 67 -5.49 -3.16 2.09
C LEU A 67 -6.49 -2.24 2.78
N THR A 68 -7.79 -2.43 2.55
CA THR A 68 -8.84 -1.63 3.21
C THR A 68 -8.82 -1.86 4.72
N LYS A 69 -8.71 -3.12 5.16
CA LYS A 69 -8.61 -3.42 6.60
C LYS A 69 -7.34 -2.85 7.23
N LEU A 70 -6.21 -2.95 6.53
CA LEU A 70 -4.95 -2.37 6.99
C LEU A 70 -5.05 -0.86 7.14
N TYR A 71 -5.58 -0.17 6.11
CA TYR A 71 -5.76 1.28 6.15
C TYR A 71 -6.68 1.71 7.28
N CYS A 72 -7.85 1.08 7.44
CA CYS A 72 -8.78 1.41 8.52
C CYS A 72 -8.19 1.18 9.91
N GLU A 73 -7.29 0.22 10.08
CA GLU A 73 -6.60 0.04 11.36
C GLU A 73 -5.56 1.14 11.57
N VAL A 74 -4.73 1.43 10.56
CA VAL A 74 -3.74 2.50 10.63
C VAL A 74 -4.38 3.84 10.92
N GLU A 75 -5.46 4.20 10.22
CA GLU A 75 -6.17 5.47 10.38
C GLU A 75 -6.72 5.68 11.80
N LYS A 76 -7.15 4.59 12.47
CA LYS A 76 -7.62 4.66 13.87
C LYS A 76 -6.50 4.92 14.85
N THR A 77 -5.30 4.45 14.55
CA THR A 77 -4.23 4.34 15.53
C THR A 77 -3.04 5.25 15.22
N ASN A 78 -3.00 5.84 14.03
CA ASN A 78 -1.94 6.69 13.52
C ASN A 78 -2.49 7.78 12.58
N SER A 79 -2.21 9.05 12.89
CA SER A 79 -2.71 10.21 12.11
C SER A 79 -1.85 10.56 10.89
N VAL A 80 -0.68 9.93 10.72
CA VAL A 80 0.29 10.28 9.67
C VAL A 80 -0.11 9.73 8.30
N PHE A 81 -0.74 8.55 8.27
CA PHE A 81 -1.19 7.92 7.04
C PHE A 81 -2.70 8.11 6.85
N THR A 82 -3.07 9.34 6.48
CA THR A 82 -4.47 9.74 6.25
C THR A 82 -4.70 9.97 4.76
N LEU A 83 -5.76 9.37 4.21
CA LEU A 83 -6.17 9.49 2.81
C LEU A 83 -7.50 10.26 2.70
N SER A 84 -7.66 11.00 1.60
CA SER A 84 -8.93 11.60 1.22
C SER A 84 -9.94 10.53 0.81
N LYS A 85 -11.22 10.89 0.82
CA LYS A 85 -12.29 9.99 0.35
C LYS A 85 -12.05 9.46 -1.06
N GLY A 86 -11.46 10.26 -1.94
CA GLY A 86 -11.14 9.85 -3.31
C GLY A 86 -10.06 8.78 -3.34
N ALA A 87 -8.96 9.00 -2.63
CA ALA A 87 -7.88 8.03 -2.50
C ALA A 87 -8.35 6.72 -1.81
N VAL A 88 -9.24 6.79 -0.82
CA VAL A 88 -9.84 5.61 -0.18
C VAL A 88 -10.66 4.79 -1.18
N LEU A 89 -11.46 5.44 -2.02
CA LEU A 89 -12.23 4.73 -3.06
C LEU A 89 -11.31 4.04 -4.08
N GLU A 90 -10.23 4.70 -4.51
CA GLU A 90 -9.22 4.10 -5.39
C GLU A 90 -8.53 2.90 -4.71
N LEU A 91 -8.21 3.01 -3.41
CA LEU A 91 -7.64 1.93 -2.61
C LEU A 91 -8.58 0.72 -2.52
N GLU A 92 -9.84 0.94 -2.19
CA GLU A 92 -10.86 -0.11 -2.10
C GLU A 92 -11.04 -0.82 -3.45
N PHE A 93 -11.01 -0.07 -4.54
CA PHE A 93 -11.10 -0.63 -5.88
C PHE A 93 -9.90 -1.54 -6.18
N LEU A 94 -8.68 -1.06 -5.97
CA LEU A 94 -7.45 -1.86 -6.14
C LEU A 94 -7.45 -3.11 -5.25
N ASN A 95 -7.88 -2.97 -4.00
CA ASN A 95 -7.91 -4.05 -3.01
C ASN A 95 -8.71 -5.26 -3.50
N ARG A 96 -9.79 -5.05 -4.29
CA ARG A 96 -10.59 -6.16 -4.85
C ARG A 96 -9.78 -7.11 -5.71
N TYR A 97 -8.81 -6.60 -6.45
CA TYR A 97 -7.92 -7.37 -7.32
C TYR A 97 -6.70 -7.88 -6.57
N TYR A 98 -6.09 -7.01 -5.76
CA TYR A 98 -4.84 -7.31 -5.07
C TYR A 98 -4.97 -8.47 -4.09
N LYS A 99 -6.01 -8.47 -3.24
CA LYS A 99 -6.21 -9.52 -2.23
C LYS A 99 -6.52 -10.90 -2.81
N ARG A 100 -6.88 -10.95 -4.10
CA ARG A 100 -7.12 -12.17 -4.88
C ARG A 100 -5.93 -12.53 -5.78
N HIS A 101 -4.82 -11.82 -5.65
CA HIS A 101 -3.59 -12.00 -6.44
C HIS A 101 -3.74 -11.78 -7.96
N MET A 102 -4.79 -11.07 -8.39
CA MET A 102 -5.11 -10.89 -9.81
C MET A 102 -4.21 -9.87 -10.53
N LEU A 103 -3.35 -9.17 -9.80
CA LEU A 103 -2.40 -8.19 -10.37
C LEU A 103 -1.01 -8.79 -10.66
N ARG A 104 -0.77 -10.07 -10.31
CA ARG A 104 0.57 -10.68 -10.32
C ARG A 104 0.83 -11.54 -11.54
N TYR A 105 -0.21 -12.13 -12.09
CA TYR A 105 -0.14 -13.08 -13.20
C TYR A 105 -1.09 -12.60 -14.29
N GLY A 106 -0.73 -12.89 -15.55
CA GLY A 106 -1.68 -12.76 -16.64
C GLY A 106 -2.95 -13.52 -16.30
N SER A 107 -4.09 -12.84 -16.33
CA SER A 107 -5.40 -13.36 -15.92
C SER A 107 -6.53 -12.65 -16.65
N GLU A 108 -7.75 -13.16 -16.51
CA GLU A 108 -8.92 -12.63 -17.22
C GLU A 108 -9.19 -11.14 -16.95
N VAL A 109 -8.72 -10.61 -15.81
CA VAL A 109 -8.88 -9.18 -15.47
C VAL A 109 -8.02 -8.26 -16.33
N ASP A 110 -7.00 -8.76 -17.01
CA ASP A 110 -6.23 -7.98 -17.97
C ASP A 110 -7.08 -7.54 -19.17
N PHE A 111 -8.21 -8.21 -19.39
CA PHE A 111 -9.14 -7.97 -20.50
C PHE A 111 -10.46 -7.30 -20.06
N GLY A 112 -10.64 -7.00 -18.77
CA GLY A 112 -11.87 -6.41 -18.25
C GLY A 112 -12.00 -4.90 -18.50
N GLU A 113 -13.17 -4.42 -18.92
CA GLU A 113 -13.43 -2.96 -19.10
C GLU A 113 -13.28 -2.18 -17.77
N ASP A 114 -13.65 -2.80 -16.65
CA ASP A 114 -13.53 -2.21 -15.32
C ASP A 114 -12.08 -1.92 -14.92
N THR A 115 -11.13 -2.77 -15.29
CA THR A 115 -9.71 -2.55 -15.00
C THR A 115 -9.12 -1.49 -15.94
N GLN A 116 -9.66 -1.36 -17.15
CA GLN A 116 -9.25 -0.30 -18.08
C GLN A 116 -9.60 1.10 -17.57
N SER A 117 -10.75 1.25 -16.92
CA SER A 117 -11.19 2.53 -16.35
C SER A 117 -10.54 2.91 -15.01
N LEU A 118 -9.74 2.01 -14.41
CA LEU A 118 -9.18 2.21 -13.07
C LEU A 118 -8.27 3.44 -12.97
N LYS A 119 -8.60 4.39 -12.11
CA LYS A 119 -7.73 5.52 -11.75
C LYS A 119 -7.18 5.32 -10.35
N VAL A 120 -5.90 5.61 -10.19
CA VAL A 120 -5.15 5.48 -8.92
C VAL A 120 -4.27 6.71 -8.66
N GLY A 121 -4.58 7.81 -9.36
CA GLY A 121 -3.74 9.01 -9.37
C GLY A 121 -3.80 9.75 -8.04
N GLN A 122 -4.98 9.79 -7.42
CA GLN A 122 -5.16 10.44 -6.12
C GLN A 122 -4.47 9.63 -5.03
N LEU A 123 -4.71 8.32 -5.00
CA LEU A 123 -4.08 7.39 -4.07
C LEU A 123 -2.56 7.47 -4.16
N TYR A 124 -1.99 7.40 -5.36
CA TYR A 124 -0.54 7.47 -5.53
C TYR A 124 0.04 8.80 -5.02
N SER A 125 -0.59 9.92 -5.38
CA SER A 125 -0.13 11.26 -4.96
C SER A 125 -0.21 11.43 -3.45
N GLU A 126 -1.26 10.95 -2.80
CA GLU A 126 -1.44 11.10 -1.36
C GLU A 126 -0.52 10.17 -0.57
N VAL A 127 -0.33 8.93 -1.03
CA VAL A 127 0.66 8.02 -0.44
C VAL A 127 2.06 8.62 -0.53
N LEU A 128 2.43 9.21 -1.68
CA LEU A 128 3.70 9.94 -1.82
C LEU A 128 3.81 11.09 -0.80
N ALA A 129 2.74 11.86 -0.58
CA ALA A 129 2.75 12.94 0.40
C ALA A 129 2.95 12.41 1.83
N CYS A 130 2.30 11.30 2.19
CA CYS A 130 2.48 10.64 3.49
C CYS A 130 3.91 10.14 3.72
N LEU A 131 4.65 9.77 2.67
CA LEU A 131 6.02 9.25 2.81
C LEU A 131 6.97 10.26 3.46
N THR A 132 6.77 11.57 3.30
CA THR A 132 7.62 12.57 3.96
C THR A 132 7.55 12.44 5.48
N ALA A 133 6.34 12.46 6.04
CA ALA A 133 6.13 12.34 7.49
C ALA A 133 6.46 10.93 8.01
N LEU A 134 6.20 9.89 7.21
CA LEU A 134 6.61 8.53 7.56
C LEU A 134 8.12 8.34 7.55
N ASN A 135 8.85 9.02 6.65
CA ASN A 135 10.31 8.98 6.67
C ASN A 135 10.82 9.48 8.02
N GLU A 136 10.32 10.61 8.51
CA GLU A 136 10.69 11.12 9.84
C GLU A 136 10.41 10.08 10.93
N LEU A 137 9.23 9.45 10.93
CA LEU A 137 8.88 8.40 11.90
C LEU A 137 9.87 7.22 11.90
N PHE A 138 10.33 6.79 10.72
CA PHE A 138 11.18 5.60 10.56
C PHE A 138 12.68 5.88 10.51
N THR A 139 13.13 7.13 10.33
CA THR A 139 14.55 7.54 10.40
C THR A 139 14.95 8.12 11.74
N SER A 140 14.00 8.61 12.55
CA SER A 140 14.28 9.12 13.90
C SER A 140 14.58 8.02 14.92
N ASN A 141 14.30 6.76 14.56
CA ASN A 141 14.43 5.57 15.41
C ASN A 141 15.65 4.69 15.05
N THR A 142 16.58 5.22 14.25
CA THR A 142 17.90 4.64 13.96
C THR A 142 18.99 5.51 14.56
#